data_AF-A0A8T4GAE1-F1
#
_entry.id   AF-A0A8T4GAE1-F1
#
_cell.length_a   1.000
_cell.length_b   1.000
_cell.length_c   1.000
_cell.angle_alpha   90.00
_cell.angle_beta   90.00
_cell.angle_gamma   90.00
#
_symmetry.space_group_name_H-M   'P 1'
#
loop_
_entity.id
_entity.type
_entity.pdbx_description
1 polymer ?
#
loop_
_entity_poly.entity_id
_entity_poly.type
_entity_poly.pdbx_seq_one_letter_code
_entity_poly.pdbx_strand_id
1 'polypeptide(L)' 'MSKIIEVIYENGVFKPLGKVDLPENVKLKIKIEESGVITKEFLHELRRKLEELPKSELDLEKLDEIYYEGKLLH' A
#
# COMPACT_ATOMS: atom_id res chain seq x y z
N MET A 1 -15.11 21.33 -4.02
CA MET A 1 -13.87 20.64 -3.58
C MET A 1 -14.22 19.21 -3.25
N SER A 2 -13.61 18.25 -3.93
CA SER A 2 -13.71 16.83 -3.58
C SER A 2 -12.81 16.53 -2.38
N LYS A 3 -13.36 15.94 -1.31
CA LYS A 3 -12.60 15.40 -0.18
C LYS A 3 -12.57 13.88 -0.31
N ILE A 4 -11.38 13.28 -0.20
CA ILE A 4 -11.22 11.83 -0.10
C ILE A 4 -11.32 11.47 1.37
N ILE A 5 -12.16 10.48 1.69
CA ILE A 5 -12.27 9.92 3.04
C ILE A 5 -11.69 8.51 2.95
N GLU A 6 -10.55 8.30 3.59
CA GLU A 6 -9.96 6.97 3.69
C GLU A 6 -10.69 6.16 4.76
N VAL A 7 -11.04 4.92 4.42
CA VAL A 7 -11.83 4.03 5.26
C VAL A 7 -11.26 2.63 5.23
N ILE A 8 -11.40 1.90 6.34
CA ILE A 8 -11.22 0.46 6.41
C ILE A 8 -12.59 -0.19 6.37
N TYR A 9 -12.77 -1.19 5.51
CA TYR A 9 -13.98 -2.00 5.49
C TYR A 9 -13.81 -3.26 6.33
N GLU A 10 -14.54 -3.35 7.44
CA GLU A 10 -14.48 -4.47 8.38
C GLU A 10 -15.89 -4.91 8.75
N ASN A 11 -16.19 -6.21 8.61
CA ASN A 11 -17.47 -6.83 9.01
C ASN A 11 -18.72 -6.11 8.46
N GLY A 12 -18.67 -5.60 7.23
CA GLY A 12 -19.80 -4.89 6.62
C GLY A 12 -19.87 -3.40 6.92
N VAL A 13 -18.91 -2.84 7.67
CA VAL A 13 -18.92 -1.45 8.11
C VAL A 13 -17.70 -0.69 7.57
N PHE A 14 -17.93 0.49 6.98
CA PHE A 14 -16.87 1.42 6.58
C PHE A 14 -16.45 2.27 7.77
N LYS A 15 -15.25 2.03 8.30
CA LYS A 15 -14.66 2.76 9.42
C LYS A 15 -13.69 3.83 8.90
N PRO A 16 -13.94 5.13 9.12
CA PRO A 16 -13.04 6.17 8.66
C PRO A 16 -11.74 6.17 9.46
N LEU A 17 -10.61 6.42 8.79
CA LEU A 17 -9.29 6.55 9.42
C LEU A 17 -9.14 7.87 10.19
N GLY A 18 -10.00 8.85 9.93
CA GLY A 18 -10.00 10.15 10.58
C GLY A 18 -11.42 10.66 10.86
N LYS A 19 -11.51 11.78 11.59
CA LYS A 19 -12.81 12.40 11.89
C LYS A 19 -13.46 12.92 10.60
N VAL A 20 -14.69 12.46 10.36
CA VAL A 20 -15.51 12.91 9.23
C VAL A 20 -16.58 13.86 9.76
N ASP A 21 -16.56 15.10 9.25
CA ASP A 21 -17.56 16.11 9.56
C ASP A 21 -18.39 16.36 8.31
N LEU A 22 -19.57 15.74 8.27
CA LEU A 22 -20.52 15.82 7.17
C LEU A 22 -21.94 16.02 7.72
N PRO A 23 -22.79 16.80 7.04
CA PRO A 23 -24.19 16.93 7.42
C PRO A 23 -24.93 15.59 7.39
N GLU A 24 -25.96 15.46 8.22
CA GLU A 24 -26.86 14.31 8.16
C GLU A 24 -27.55 14.21 6.79
N ASN A 25 -27.85 12.98 6.36
CA ASN A 25 -28.52 12.67 5.09
C ASN A 25 -27.76 13.04 3.80
N VAL A 26 -26.45 13.23 3.86
CA VAL A 26 -25.61 13.43 2.67
C VAL A 26 -25.38 12.12 1.91
N LYS A 27 -25.62 12.12 0.60
CA LYS A 27 -25.27 11.01 -0.29
C LYS A 27 -23.77 11.03 -0.60
N LEU A 28 -23.11 9.90 -0.42
CA LEU A 28 -21.70 9.70 -0.76
C LEU A 28 -21.56 8.72 -1.93
N LYS A 29 -20.50 8.91 -2.73
CA LYS A 29 -20.09 7.96 -3.76
C LYS A 29 -18.80 7.28 -3.29
N ILE A 30 -18.83 5.96 -3.19
CA ILE A 30 -17.65 5.16 -2.83
C ILE A 30 -16.92 4.78 -4.12
N LYS A 31 -15.60 4.95 -4.12
CA LYS A 31 -14.71 4.44 -5.15
C LYS A 31 -13.75 3.46 -4.48
N ILE A 32 -13.72 2.22 -4.98
CA ILE A 32 -12.73 1.23 -4.56
C ILE A 32 -11.60 1.34 -5.57
N GLU A 33 -10.41 1.74 -5.11
CA GLU A 33 -9.20 1.75 -5.91
C GLU A 33 -8.41 0.49 -5.55
N GLU A 34 -8.15 -0.38 -6.53
CA GLU A 34 -7.29 -1.53 -6.36
C GLU A 34 -5.83 -1.06 -6.30
N SER A 35 -5.42 -0.48 -5.17
CA SER A 35 -4.00 -0.46 -4.80
C SER A 35 -3.65 -1.88 -4.39
N GLY A 36 -2.80 -2.57 -5.16
CA GLY A 36 -2.49 -3.99 -5.02
C GLY A 36 -2.57 -4.47 -3.58
N VAL A 37 -3.64 -5.19 -3.25
CA VAL A 37 -3.89 -5.63 -1.88
C VAL A 37 -2.74 -6.57 -1.52
N ILE A 38 -1.97 -6.23 -0.48
CA ILE A 38 -0.99 -7.14 0.10
C ILE A 38 -1.80 -8.28 0.73
N THR A 39 -2.08 -9.32 -0.05
CA THR A 39 -2.81 -10.49 0.43
C THR A 39 -1.88 -11.41 1.21
N LYS A 40 -2.48 -12.33 1.98
CA LYS A 40 -1.70 -13.40 2.62
C LYS A 40 -1.01 -14.28 1.60
N GLU A 41 -1.60 -14.51 0.42
CA GLU A 41 -0.93 -15.25 -0.66
C GLU A 41 0.29 -14.49 -1.18
N PHE A 42 0.17 -13.18 -1.39
CA PHE A 42 1.30 -12.34 -1.83
C PHE A 42 2.46 -12.38 -0.82
N LEU A 43 2.17 -12.24 0.48
CA LEU A 43 3.18 -12.34 1.53
C LEU A 43 3.83 -13.73 1.58
N HIS A 44 3.06 -14.79 1.34
CA HIS A 44 3.58 -16.15 1.29
C HIS A 44 4.52 -16.36 0.08
N GLU A 45 4.14 -15.88 -1.09
CA GLU A 45 4.97 -15.94 -2.30
C GLU A 45 6.25 -15.13 -2.14
N LEU A 46 6.15 -13.92 -1.57
CA LEU A 46 7.29 -13.06 -1.29
C LEU A 46 8.29 -13.76 -0.36
N ARG A 47 7.80 -14.40 0.70
CA ARG A 47 8.64 -15.15 1.63
C ARG A 47 9.36 -16.32 0.94
N ARG A 48 8.67 -17.07 0.09
CA ARG A 48 9.28 -18.18 -0.67
C ARG A 48 10.42 -17.68 -1.56
N LYS A 49 10.19 -16.57 -2.28
CA LYS A 49 11.22 -15.94 -3.11
C LYS A 49 12.42 -15.47 -2.29
N LEU A 50 12.21 -14.89 -1.11
CA LEU A 50 13.31 -14.49 -0.21
C LEU A 50 14.15 -15.69 0.27
N GLU A 51 13.52 -16.86 0.49
CA GLU A 51 14.22 -18.09 0.88
C GLU A 51 15.02 -18.72 -0.27
N GLU A 52 14.59 -18.52 -1.52
CA GLU A 52 15.29 -18.95 -2.73
C GLU A 52 16.48 -18.05 -3.10
N LEU A 53 16.56 -16.83 -2.55
CA LEU A 53 17.66 -15.92 -2.83
C LEU A 53 18.96 -16.39 -2.15
N PRO A 54 20.10 -16.32 -2.85
CA PRO A 54 21.39 -16.63 -2.25
C PRO A 54 21.66 -15.64 -1.12
N LYS A 55 21.92 -16.17 0.08
CA LYS A 55 22.36 -15.36 1.23
C LYS A 55 23.71 -14.73 0.86
N SER A 56 23.67 -13.46 0.55
CA SER A 56 24.82 -12.61 0.27
C SER A 56 24.84 -11.48 1.29
N GLU A 57 26.02 -11.03 1.70
CA GLU A 57 26.13 -9.78 2.45
C GLU A 57 25.76 -8.64 1.50
N LEU A 58 24.63 -8.00 1.79
CA LEU A 58 24.17 -6.82 1.08
C LEU A 58 24.81 -5.59 1.71
N ASP A 59 25.62 -4.89 0.91
CA ASP A 59 26.08 -3.55 1.24
C ASP A 59 24.95 -2.56 0.91
N LEU A 60 24.26 -2.11 1.96
CA LEU A 60 23.08 -1.25 1.83
C LEU A 60 23.43 0.11 1.21
N GLU A 61 24.64 0.63 1.43
CA GLU A 61 25.08 1.92 0.88
C GLU A 61 25.19 1.84 -0.65
N LYS A 62 25.79 0.77 -1.17
CA LYS A 62 25.88 0.56 -2.63
C LYS A 62 24.53 0.33 -3.29
N LEU A 63 23.59 -0.31 -2.60
CA LEU A 63 22.24 -0.53 -3.14
C LEU A 63 21.46 0.76 -3.29
N ASP A 64 21.57 1.66 -2.30
CA ASP A 64 20.97 2.98 -2.37
C ASP A 64 21.56 3.79 -3.54
N GLU A 65 22.88 3.79 -3.71
CA GLU A 65 23.55 4.43 -4.85
C GLU A 65 22.98 3.92 -6.20
N ILE A 66 22.93 2.60 -6.39
CA ILE A 66 22.40 1.98 -7.62
C ILE A 66 20.93 2.36 -7.85
N TYR A 67 20.10 2.38 -6.81
CA TYR A 67 18.68 2.75 -6.92
C TYR A 67 18.51 4.20 -7.37
N TYR A 68 19.26 5.13 -6.77
CA TYR A 68 19.18 6.54 -7.14
C TYR A 68 19.75 6.81 -8.53
N GLU A 69 20.85 6.16 -8.92
CA GLU A 69 21.38 6.23 -10.28
C GLU A 69 20.36 5.72 -11.31
N GLY A 70 19.77 4.55 -11.08
CA GLY A 70 18.76 3.97 -11.98
C GLY A 70 17.49 4.81 -12.10
N LYS A 71 17.08 5.49 -11.02
CA LYS A 71 15.90 6.38 -11.01
C LYS A 71 16.15 7.74 -11.68
N LEU A 72 17.41 8.17 -11.77
CA LEU A 72 17.80 9.38 -12.51
C LEU A 72 17.91 9.13 -14.02
N LEU A 73 17.99 7.87 -14.44
CA LEU A 73 18.13 7.46 -15.84
C LEU A 73 16.78 7.19 -16.55
N HIS A 74 15.64 7.30 -15.85
CA HIS A 74 14.29 7.08 -16.38
C HIS A 74 13.30 8.18 -16.01
#